data_AF-A0AAD5XU77-F1
#
_entry.id   AF-A0AAD5XU77-F1
#
_cell.length_a   1.000
_cell.length_b   1.000
_cell.length_c   1.000
_cell.angle_alpha   90.00
_cell.angle_beta   90.00
_cell.angle_gamma   90.00
#
_symmetry.space_group_name_H-M   'P 1'
#
loop_
_entity.id
_entity.type
_entity.pdbx_description
1 polymer ?
#
loop_
_entity_poly.entity_id
_entity_poly.type
_entity_poly.pdbx_seq_one_letter_code
_entity_poly.pdbx_strand_id
1 'polypeptide(L)'
;MSPNDQAIIKKTLEYFDKEFPLSVVKEGTQLYFTKTSDNKFIVEIDGSEVMSIDGLGGKWMGERFFEAYLDNANPPSEVARKSFACGIENLVQL
;
A
#
# COMPACT_ATOMS: atom_id res chain seq x y z
N MET A 1 -13.84 1.91 -15.12
CA MET A 1 -14.16 2.23 -13.71
C MET A 1 -15.45 3.04 -13.71
N SER A 2 -16.43 2.67 -12.89
CA SER A 2 -17.72 3.37 -12.84
C SER A 2 -17.63 4.68 -12.04
N PRO A 3 -18.57 5.64 -12.21
CA PRO A 3 -18.63 6.84 -11.37
C PRO A 3 -18.75 6.51 -9.87
N ASN A 4 -19.46 5.43 -9.52
CA ASN A 4 -19.58 4.96 -8.15
C ASN A 4 -18.23 4.47 -7.59
N ASP A 5 -17.46 3.73 -8.39
CA ASP A 5 -16.12 3.26 -8.00
C ASP A 5 -15.18 4.45 -7.76
N GLN A 6 -15.22 5.47 -8.62
CA GLN A 6 -14.43 6.69 -8.46
C GLN A 6 -14.79 7.42 -7.16
N ALA A 7 -16.08 7.50 -6.82
CA ALA A 7 -16.53 8.11 -5.58
C ALA A 7 -16.06 7.33 -4.34
N ILE A 8 -16.04 5.99 -4.40
CA ILE A 8 -15.51 5.13 -3.34
C ILE A 8 -14.01 5.39 -3.17
N ILE A 9 -13.24 5.33 -4.26
CA ILE A 9 -11.78 5.56 -4.22
C ILE A 9 -11.46 6.94 -3.67
N LYS A 10 -12.19 7.98 -4.09
CA LYS A 10 -12.00 9.34 -3.57
C LYS A 10 -12.22 9.39 -2.06
N LYS A 11 -13.32 8.82 -1.56
CA LYS A 11 -13.60 8.76 -0.12
C LYS A 11 -12.54 7.95 0.63
N THR A 12 -12.03 6.88 0.03
CA THR A 12 -10.94 6.09 0.61
C THR A 12 -9.67 6.92 0.76
N LEU A 13 -9.30 7.71 -0.24
CA LEU A 13 -8.13 8.60 -0.17
C LEU A 13 -8.32 9.71 0.86
N GLU A 14 -9.52 10.31 0.92
CA GLU A 14 -9.86 11.32 1.94
C GLU A 14 -9.81 10.74 3.36
N TYR A 15 -10.31 9.52 3.55
CA TYR A 15 -10.21 8.79 4.81
C TYR A 15 -8.75 8.48 5.17
N PHE A 16 -7.96 8.01 4.21
CA PHE A 16 -6.55 7.72 4.42
C PHE A 16 -5.79 8.97 4.86
N ASP A 17 -5.92 10.09 4.14
CA ASP A 17 -5.26 11.35 4.47
C ASP A 17 -5.64 11.89 5.85
N LYS A 18 -6.92 11.72 6.23
CA LYS A 18 -7.44 12.15 7.53
C LYS A 18 -6.95 11.31 8.71
N GLU A 19 -6.93 9.99 8.55
CA GLU A 19 -6.62 9.08 9.66
C GLU A 19 -5.15 8.66 9.71
N PHE A 20 -4.38 8.82 8.62
CA PHE A 20 -2.97 8.48 8.64
C PHE A 20 -2.25 9.36 9.67
N PRO A 21 -1.61 8.79 10.70
CA PRO A 21 -1.08 9.56 11.80
C PRO A 21 0.14 10.37 11.33
N LEU A 22 -0.08 11.66 11.09
CA LEU A 22 0.96 12.62 10.68
C LEU A 22 1.93 12.96 11.83
N SER A 23 1.53 12.74 13.07
CA SER A 23 2.28 13.20 14.24
C SER A 23 3.24 12.11 14.75
N VAL A 24 4.44 12.15 14.19
CA VAL A 24 5.71 11.60 14.71
C VAL A 24 5.96 10.12 14.45
N VAL A 25 6.20 9.77 13.18
CA VAL A 25 7.05 8.62 12.86
C VAL A 25 8.46 8.96 13.37
N LYS A 26 8.86 8.33 14.48
CA LYS A 26 10.21 8.51 15.04
C LYS A 26 11.19 7.65 14.26
N GLU A 27 12.48 7.99 14.36
CA GLU A 27 13.51 7.07 13.90
C GLU A 27 13.35 5.71 14.60
N GLY A 28 13.38 4.64 13.80
CA GLY A 28 13.17 3.28 14.27
C GLY A 28 11.71 2.82 14.30
N THR A 29 10.73 3.70 14.13
CA THR A 29 9.32 3.31 13.97
C THR A 29 9.14 2.49 12.69
N GLN A 30 8.43 1.37 12.80
CA GLN A 30 8.13 0.49 11.68
C GLN A 30 6.71 0.70 11.21
N LEU A 31 6.55 0.98 9.92
CA LEU A 31 5.26 1.05 9.26
C LEU A 31 5.04 -0.24 8.47
N TYR A 32 3.91 -0.88 8.73
CA TYR A 32 3.49 -2.08 8.03
C TYR A 32 2.28 -1.75 7.16
N PHE A 33 2.39 -2.08 5.87
CA PHE A 33 1.32 -1.92 4.89
C PHE A 33 0.97 -3.29 4.34
N THR A 34 -0.23 -3.77 4.64
CA THR A 34 -0.63 -5.14 4.34
C THR A 34 -1.81 -5.14 3.37
N LYS A 35 -1.62 -5.76 2.20
CA LYS A 35 -2.72 -6.14 1.30
C LYS A 35 -3.10 -7.58 1.60
N THR A 36 -4.36 -7.79 1.93
CA THR A 36 -4.91 -9.14 2.18
C THR A 36 -5.63 -9.69 0.94
N SER A 37 -5.90 -11.00 0.93
CA SER A 37 -6.64 -11.66 -0.15
C SER A 37 -8.15 -11.37 -0.12
N ASP A 38 -8.69 -10.95 1.04
CA ASP A 38 -10.09 -10.55 1.23
C ASP A 38 -10.33 -9.05 0.94
N ASN A 39 -9.44 -8.43 0.14
CA ASN A 39 -9.55 -7.05 -0.33
C ASN A 39 -9.45 -5.98 0.76
N LYS A 40 -8.67 -6.24 1.82
CA LYS A 40 -8.34 -5.23 2.83
C LYS A 40 -6.97 -4.62 2.59
N PHE A 41 -6.86 -3.37 2.98
CA PHE A 41 -5.60 -2.67 3.13
C PHE A 41 -5.45 -2.21 4.57
N ILE A 42 -4.44 -2.72 5.26
CA ILE A 42 -4.20 -2.50 6.67
C ILE A 42 -2.90 -1.71 6.83
N VAL A 43 -2.93 -0.71 7.70
CA VAL A 43 -1.77 0.06 8.13
C VAL A 43 -1.53 -0.17 9.60
N GLU A 44 -0.31 -0.56 9.96
CA GLU A 44 0.10 -0.75 11.35
C GLU A 44 1.34 0.07 11.65
N ILE A 45 1.44 0.55 12.89
CA ILE A 45 2.61 1.24 13.43
C ILE A 45 3.13 0.44 14.61
N ASP A 46 4.38 0.00 14.53
CA ASP A 46 5.02 -0.85 15.53
C ASP A 46 4.14 -2.07 15.91
N GLY A 47 3.48 -2.66 14.91
CA GLY A 47 2.62 -3.84 15.04
C GLY A 47 1.21 -3.57 15.58
N SER A 48 0.83 -2.31 15.77
CA SER A 48 -0.54 -1.93 16.16
C SER A 48 -1.30 -1.39 14.96
N GLU A 49 -2.43 -2.01 14.61
CA GLU A 49 -3.33 -1.53 13.55
C GLU A 49 -3.82 -0.12 13.87
N VAL A 50 -3.56 0.81 12.96
CA VAL A 50 -4.05 2.20 13.03
C VAL A 50 -5.13 2.48 12.01
N MET A 51 -5.22 1.67 10.95
CA MET A 51 -6.18 1.85 9.88
C MET A 51 -6.43 0.52 9.16
N SER A 52 -7.69 0.24 8.85
CA SER A 52 -8.09 -0.83 7.93
C SER A 52 -9.15 -0.31 6.97
N ILE A 53 -8.94 -0.57 5.68
CA ILE A 53 -9.83 -0.18 4.59
C ILE A 53 -10.29 -1.46 3.90
N ASP A 54 -11.60 -1.69 3.85
CA ASP A 54 -12.19 -2.91 3.30
C ASP A 54 -12.79 -2.69 1.89
N GLY A 55 -13.10 -3.78 1.20
CA GLY A 55 -13.88 -3.79 -0.04
C GLY A 55 -13.15 -3.18 -1.23
N LEU A 56 -13.87 -2.42 -2.07
CA LEU A 56 -13.30 -1.85 -3.28
C LEU A 56 -12.16 -0.85 -2.98
N GLY A 57 -12.31 -0.04 -1.94
CA GLY A 57 -11.28 0.92 -1.52
C GLY A 57 -10.00 0.23 -1.07
N GLY A 58 -10.13 -0.80 -0.22
CA GLY A 58 -9.01 -1.61 0.26
C GLY A 58 -8.29 -2.33 -0.87
N LYS A 59 -9.05 -2.99 -1.76
CA LYS A 59 -8.49 -3.63 -2.96
C LYS A 59 -7.66 -2.64 -3.80
N TRP A 60 -8.28 -1.51 -4.16
CA TRP A 60 -7.63 -0.52 -5.02
C TRP A 60 -6.37 0.04 -4.35
N MET A 61 -6.45 0.39 -3.06
CA MET A 61 -5.32 0.97 -2.34
C MET A 61 -4.16 -0.02 -2.22
N GLY A 62 -4.46 -1.27 -1.85
CA GLY A 62 -3.46 -2.34 -1.80
C GLY A 62 -2.78 -2.55 -3.14
N GLU A 63 -3.53 -2.65 -4.25
CA GLU A 63 -2.94 -2.81 -5.59
C GLU A 63 -2.04 -1.63 -5.97
N ARG A 64 -2.54 -0.40 -5.83
CA ARG A 64 -1.79 0.80 -6.25
C ARG A 64 -0.55 1.04 -5.39
N PHE A 65 -0.61 0.74 -4.09
CA PHE A 65 0.54 0.91 -3.19
C PHE A 65 1.74 0.07 -3.66
N PHE A 66 1.54 -1.22 -3.93
CA PHE A 66 2.61 -2.10 -4.40
C PHE A 66 3.02 -1.80 -5.84
N GLU A 67 2.06 -1.50 -6.73
CA GLU A 67 2.37 -1.09 -8.10
C GLU A 67 3.27 0.16 -8.15
N ALA A 68 3.08 1.13 -7.25
CA ALA A 68 3.93 2.32 -7.20
C ALA A 68 5.40 1.99 -6.95
N TYR A 69 5.71 0.98 -6.12
CA TYR A 69 7.09 0.53 -5.89
C TYR A 69 7.68 -0.23 -7.08
N LEU A 70 6.83 -0.76 -7.95
CA LEU A 70 7.23 -1.49 -9.16
C LEU A 70 7.24 -0.60 -10.41
N ASP A 71 6.85 0.67 -10.28
CA ASP A 71 6.80 1.61 -11.40
C ASP A 71 8.19 1.78 -12.03
N ASN A 72 8.26 1.72 -13.36
CA ASN A 72 9.52 1.76 -14.10
C ASN A 72 10.06 3.19 -14.31
N ALA A 73 9.21 4.20 -14.20
CA ALA A 73 9.56 5.58 -14.51
C ALA A 73 9.90 6.37 -13.24
N ASN A 74 9.08 6.25 -12.19
CA ASN A 74 9.20 7.03 -10.96
C ASN A 74 8.88 6.20 -9.71
N PRO A 75 9.61 5.12 -9.41
CA PRO A 75 9.38 4.38 -8.18
C PRO A 75 9.81 5.20 -6.95
N PRO A 76 9.11 5.09 -5.81
CA PRO A 76 9.55 5.68 -4.55
C PRO A 76 10.96 5.23 -4.12
N SER A 77 11.39 4.03 -4.52
CA SER A 77 12.72 3.50 -4.25
C SER A 77 13.19 2.57 -5.37
N GLU A 78 14.17 3.02 -6.14
CA GLU A 78 14.84 2.21 -7.17
C GLU A 78 15.53 0.97 -6.60
N VAL A 79 16.07 1.08 -5.39
CA VAL A 79 16.73 -0.05 -4.70
C VAL A 79 15.72 -1.14 -4.39
N ALA A 80 14.56 -0.76 -3.83
CA ALA A 80 13.49 -1.72 -3.53
C ALA A 80 12.97 -2.38 -4.81
N ARG A 81 12.68 -1.59 -5.86
CA ARG A 81 12.19 -2.09 -7.15
C ARG A 81 13.11 -3.18 -7.74
N LYS A 82 14.42 -2.89 -7.81
CA LYS A 82 15.42 -3.84 -8.32
C LYS A 82 15.53 -5.09 -7.43
N SER A 83 15.46 -4.92 -6.11
CA SER A 83 15.48 -6.04 -5.17
C SER A 83 14.28 -6.97 -5.38
N PHE A 84 13.08 -6.42 -5.62
CA PHE A 84 11.90 -7.22 -5.95
C PHE A 84 12.06 -7.97 -7.28
N ALA A 85 12.53 -7.28 -8.33
CA ALA A 85 12.76 -7.91 -9.62
C ALA A 85 13.73 -9.09 -9.53
N CYS A 86 14.89 -8.90 -8.88
CA CYS A 86 15.88 -9.95 -8.65
C CYS A 86 15.30 -11.11 -7.82
N GLY A 87 14.53 -10.80 -6.76
CA GLY A 87 13.87 -11.82 -5.96
C GLY A 87 12.90 -12.69 -6.77
N ILE A 88 12.10 -12.07 -7.65
CA ILE A 88 11.16 -12.78 -8.52
C ILE A 88 11.92 -13.63 -9.56
N GLU A 89 12.94 -13.08 -10.21
CA GLU A 89 13.77 -13.81 -11.17
C GLU A 89 14.37 -15.08 -10.55
N ASN A 90 14.88 -14.98 -9.33
CA ASN A 90 15.44 -16.13 -8.61
C ASN A 90 14.38 -17.19 -8.27
N LEU A 91 13.13 -16.79 -8.00
CA LEU A 91 12.04 -17.73 -7.71
C LEU A 91 11.52 -18.46 -8.95
N VAL A 92 11.56 -17.79 -10.11
CA VAL A 92 11.03 -18.32 -11.38
C VAL A 92 12.05 -19.18 -12.14
N GLN A 93 13.32 -19.12 -11.76
CA GLN A 93 14.40 -19.95 -12.35
C GLN A 93 14.48 -21.38 -11.75
N LEU A 94 13.48 -21.80 -10.98
CA LEU A 94 13.24 -23.21 -10.58
C LEU A 94 12.39 -23.94 -11.63
#